data_AF-A0A3G8GQD7-F1
#
_entry.id   AF-A0A3G8GQD7-F1
#
_cell.length_a   1.000
_cell.length_b   1.000
_cell.length_c   1.000
_cell.angle_alpha   90.00
_cell.angle_beta   90.00
_cell.angle_gamma   90.00
#
_symmetry.space_group_name_H-M   'P 1'
#
loop_
_entity.id
_entity.type
_entity.pdbx_description
1 polymer ?
#
loop_
_entity_poly.entity_id
_entity_poly.type
_entity_poly.pdbx_seq_one_letter_code
_entity_poly.pdbx_strand_id
1 'polypeptide(L)'
;MNGAFPVLVLAGAASDAQAHGFGQRFDLPLPLWLWLTGAGATIVLTFAALALFARRRDFGASFLRSIDLLRFPLLRRVAHPLAALLRAIGCALFALILATGFYGSSDAYANLTVTMVWVLWWVGMAFFCALIGDLWDIVNPLPVLYRAAVRLIGCRESLGWTYPARWATWPAVALFFAFAWAELIWQDKDVPRALATALLAYSALSWVGMLLFGVEAWRRQADAFAMVFRVLGRFAPLELRGSTPTEPACLRLRPYAAGLLTNEPVSNSMAAFVLLMLATVTFDGFHETPLMDRIGTAAQMSRPVAETLFTLSSITALDETQWLNTVLLLLFPLGFVLIFRGVNAWMLRLAGATASTGHTQVDLNVMVWSLVPIAVAYHLAHYASLLLTTGQFIIPLASDPFGWGWNLFGTRGRTVDLGIVSPAVYWYVAVTLIVVGHVLAVIVAHVEAARRFESHRAALMSQLPMLALMVAYTSLSLWIMAQPIVG
;
A
#
# COMPACT_ATOMS: atom_id res chain seq x y z
N MET A 1 53.74 -31.79 -56.41
CA MET A 1 54.69 -31.80 -55.29
C MET A 1 54.51 -30.47 -54.56
N ASN A 2 53.65 -30.43 -53.55
CA ASN A 2 53.96 -30.59 -52.12
C ASN A 2 54.47 -29.30 -51.47
N GLY A 3 53.80 -28.87 -50.40
CA GLY A 3 54.26 -27.85 -49.45
C GLY A 3 53.23 -26.73 -49.23
N ALA A 4 52.14 -26.96 -48.50
CA ALA A 4 52.06 -26.88 -47.03
C ALA A 4 52.47 -25.49 -46.47
N PHE A 5 51.48 -24.61 -46.29
CA PHE A 5 51.55 -23.48 -45.36
C PHE A 5 50.67 -23.82 -44.15
N PRO A 6 51.21 -23.90 -42.92
CA PRO A 6 50.39 -23.93 -41.72
C PRO A 6 49.98 -22.50 -41.35
N VAL A 7 48.68 -22.25 -41.31
CA VAL A 7 48.10 -21.08 -40.64
C VAL A 7 48.36 -21.25 -39.15
N LEU A 8 49.24 -20.41 -38.61
CA LEU A 8 49.50 -20.36 -37.18
C LEU A 8 48.25 -19.78 -36.49
N VAL A 9 47.64 -20.60 -35.64
CA VAL A 9 46.52 -20.28 -34.76
C VAL A 9 46.98 -19.24 -33.75
N LEU A 10 46.53 -18.00 -33.90
CA LEU A 10 46.43 -17.05 -32.79
C LEU A 10 45.06 -17.23 -32.14
N ALA A 11 44.98 -18.25 -31.28
CA ALA A 11 43.97 -18.32 -30.23
C ALA A 11 44.31 -17.27 -29.17
N GLY A 12 44.10 -16.00 -29.52
CA GLY A 12 44.01 -14.91 -28.55
C GLY A 12 42.62 -14.96 -27.95
N ALA A 13 42.54 -15.26 -26.66
CA ALA A 13 41.32 -15.35 -25.88
C ALA A 13 40.34 -14.24 -26.26
N ALA A 14 39.25 -14.61 -26.92
CA ALA A 14 38.02 -13.84 -26.83
C ALA A 14 37.59 -13.95 -25.37
N SER A 15 38.07 -13.00 -24.55
CA SER A 15 37.39 -12.64 -23.32
C SER A 15 35.93 -12.49 -23.68
N ASP A 16 35.06 -13.29 -23.06
CA ASP A 16 33.62 -13.04 -23.08
C ASP A 16 33.44 -11.55 -22.82
N ALA A 17 33.04 -10.83 -23.86
CA ALA A 17 32.52 -9.50 -23.69
C ALA A 17 31.25 -9.70 -22.88
N GLN A 18 31.39 -9.62 -21.56
CA GLN A 18 30.32 -9.39 -20.60
C GLN A 18 29.74 -8.03 -20.95
N ALA A 19 28.97 -8.00 -22.04
CA ALA A 19 27.97 -6.99 -22.26
C ALA A 19 27.11 -7.06 -21.00
N HIS A 20 27.26 -6.06 -20.13
CA HIS A 20 26.38 -5.84 -19.00
C HIS A 20 25.03 -5.42 -19.59
N GLY A 21 24.34 -6.39 -20.19
CA GLY A 21 22.96 -6.26 -20.57
C GLY A 21 22.18 -6.17 -19.28
N PHE A 22 21.70 -4.96 -18.98
CA PHE A 22 20.56 -4.76 -18.11
C PHE A 22 19.55 -5.89 -18.31
N GLY A 23 19.04 -6.44 -17.20
CA GLY A 23 18.19 -7.64 -17.17
C GLY A 23 17.17 -7.68 -18.31
N GLN A 24 16.92 -8.88 -18.85
CA GLN A 24 16.12 -9.09 -20.06
C GLN A 24 14.94 -8.12 -20.17
N ARG A 25 14.95 -7.30 -21.23
CA ARG A 25 13.80 -6.49 -21.62
C ARG A 25 12.65 -7.44 -21.91
N PHE A 26 11.63 -7.43 -21.07
CA PHE A 26 10.42 -8.20 -21.27
C PHE A 26 9.46 -7.40 -22.15
N ASP A 27 9.32 -7.83 -23.39
CA ASP A 27 8.23 -7.35 -24.24
C ASP A 27 6.94 -8.10 -23.89
N LEU A 28 5.82 -7.38 -23.88
CA LEU A 28 4.52 -7.98 -23.60
C LEU A 28 4.24 -9.14 -24.58
N PRO A 29 3.72 -10.27 -24.09
CA PRO A 29 3.46 -11.44 -24.93
C PRO A 29 2.31 -11.19 -25.93
N LEU A 30 1.47 -10.20 -25.66
CA LEU A 30 0.40 -9.72 -26.54
C LEU A 30 0.40 -8.19 -26.55
N PRO A 31 -0.05 -7.56 -27.65
CA PRO A 31 -0.30 -6.12 -27.70
C PRO A 31 -1.11 -5.61 -26.51
N LEU A 32 -0.71 -4.47 -25.94
CA LEU A 32 -1.34 -3.90 -24.74
C LEU A 32 -2.87 -3.75 -24.87
N TRP A 33 -3.38 -3.38 -26.05
CA TRP A 33 -4.82 -3.21 -26.24
C TRP A 33 -5.63 -4.50 -26.02
N LEU A 34 -5.05 -5.69 -26.26
CA LEU A 34 -5.71 -6.97 -25.97
C LEU A 34 -5.83 -7.21 -24.45
N TRP A 35 -4.78 -6.85 -23.71
CA TRP A 35 -4.80 -6.91 -22.25
C TRP A 35 -5.84 -5.96 -21.65
N LEU A 36 -5.85 -4.71 -22.13
CA LEU A 36 -6.81 -3.70 -21.67
C LEU A 36 -8.26 -4.08 -21.99
N THR A 37 -8.53 -4.55 -23.22
CA THR A 37 -9.87 -4.97 -23.63
C THR A 37 -10.31 -6.24 -22.90
N GLY A 38 -9.44 -7.24 -22.72
CA GLY A 38 -9.77 -8.46 -22.00
C GLY A 38 -10.05 -8.22 -20.51
N ALA A 39 -9.22 -7.41 -19.85
CA ALA A 39 -9.44 -7.03 -18.46
C ALA A 39 -10.71 -6.19 -18.29
N GLY A 40 -10.90 -5.16 -19.13
CA GLY A 40 -12.11 -4.33 -19.11
C GLY A 40 -13.38 -5.15 -19.37
N ALA A 41 -13.35 -6.06 -20.35
CA ALA A 41 -14.45 -6.98 -20.63
C ALA A 41 -14.76 -7.89 -19.44
N THR A 42 -13.74 -8.39 -18.74
CA THR A 42 -13.92 -9.22 -17.54
C THR A 42 -14.70 -8.47 -16.45
N ILE A 43 -14.39 -7.20 -16.22
CA ILE A 43 -15.10 -6.36 -15.24
C ILE A 43 -16.56 -6.12 -15.67
N VAL A 44 -16.78 -5.79 -16.94
CA VAL A 44 -18.14 -5.60 -17.50
C VAL A 44 -18.97 -6.89 -17.43
N LEU A 45 -18.39 -8.04 -17.79
CA LEU A 45 -19.06 -9.34 -17.75
C LEU A 45 -19.36 -9.78 -16.31
N THR A 46 -18.43 -9.53 -15.38
CA THR A 46 -18.65 -9.78 -13.94
C THR A 46 -19.83 -8.96 -13.43
N PHE A 47 -19.87 -7.68 -13.80
CA PHE A 47 -20.99 -6.81 -13.46
C PHE A 47 -22.31 -7.31 -14.05
N ALA A 48 -22.32 -7.67 -15.34
CA ALA A 48 -23.50 -8.20 -16.00
C ALA A 48 -23.98 -9.50 -15.33
N ALA A 49 -23.07 -10.40 -14.97
CA ALA A 49 -23.39 -11.63 -14.25
C ALA A 49 -24.03 -11.31 -12.87
N LEU A 50 -23.45 -10.39 -12.10
CA LEU A 50 -24.05 -9.96 -10.83
C LEU A 50 -25.43 -9.32 -11.03
N ALA A 51 -25.57 -8.40 -11.98
CA ALA A 51 -26.84 -7.75 -12.29
C ALA A 51 -27.96 -8.75 -12.68
N LEU A 52 -27.61 -9.85 -13.37
CA LEU A 52 -28.55 -10.87 -13.81
C LEU A 52 -28.86 -11.92 -12.74
N PHE A 53 -27.84 -12.41 -12.03
CA PHE A 53 -27.96 -13.57 -11.14
C PHE A 53 -28.03 -13.21 -9.64
N ALA A 54 -27.48 -12.06 -9.24
CA ALA A 54 -27.43 -11.60 -7.84
C ALA A 54 -28.66 -10.73 -7.47
N ARG A 55 -29.86 -11.10 -7.92
CA ARG A 55 -31.09 -10.30 -7.74
C ARG A 55 -31.69 -10.34 -6.33
N ARG A 56 -31.31 -11.30 -5.48
CA ARG A 56 -31.92 -11.50 -4.15
C ARG A 56 -31.21 -10.66 -3.09
N ARG A 57 -31.98 -10.05 -2.18
CA ARG A 57 -31.48 -9.30 -1.00
C ARG A 57 -30.51 -10.10 -0.12
N ASP A 58 -30.59 -11.42 -0.16
CA ASP A 58 -29.71 -12.33 0.60
C ASP A 58 -28.33 -12.52 -0.05
N PHE A 59 -28.11 -12.01 -1.27
CA PHE A 59 -26.81 -12.03 -1.92
C PHE A 59 -25.83 -11.15 -1.12
N GLY A 60 -24.94 -11.81 -0.39
CA GLY A 60 -24.04 -11.18 0.58
C GLY A 60 -24.24 -11.63 2.03
N ALA A 61 -25.33 -12.31 2.38
CA ALA A 61 -25.50 -12.91 3.70
C ALA A 61 -24.48 -14.04 3.95
N SER A 62 -24.11 -14.78 2.89
CA SER A 62 -22.99 -15.73 2.91
C SER A 62 -21.64 -15.04 3.05
N PHE A 63 -21.45 -13.90 2.37
CA PHE A 63 -20.22 -13.11 2.39
C PHE A 63 -19.94 -12.47 3.76
N LEU A 64 -21.00 -12.19 4.53
CA LEU A 64 -20.90 -11.68 5.91
C LEU A 64 -20.65 -12.77 6.96
N ARG A 65 -20.71 -14.07 6.62
CA ARG A 65 -20.48 -15.13 7.61
C ARG A 65 -19.03 -15.08 8.06
N SER A 66 -18.85 -14.81 9.36
CA SER A 66 -17.57 -14.91 10.03
C SER A 66 -17.59 -16.05 11.04
N ILE A 67 -16.44 -16.70 11.20
CA ILE A 67 -16.23 -17.76 12.17
C ILE A 67 -15.28 -17.19 13.23
N ASP A 68 -15.76 -17.07 14.46
CA ASP A 68 -14.89 -16.77 15.59
C ASP A 68 -13.97 -17.96 15.87
N LEU A 69 -12.67 -17.76 15.72
CA LEU A 69 -11.66 -18.79 15.95
C LEU A 69 -11.29 -18.90 17.44
N LEU A 70 -11.52 -17.86 18.24
CA LEU A 70 -11.29 -17.88 19.70
C LEU A 70 -12.34 -18.70 20.45
N ARG A 71 -13.43 -19.11 19.79
CA ARG A 71 -14.37 -20.10 20.32
C ARG A 71 -13.70 -21.45 20.59
N PHE A 72 -12.60 -21.75 19.89
CA PHE A 72 -11.84 -22.98 20.08
C PHE A 72 -10.84 -22.81 21.24
N PRO A 73 -10.92 -23.62 22.31
CA PRO A 73 -10.14 -23.41 23.53
C PRO A 73 -8.63 -23.54 23.33
N LEU A 74 -8.18 -24.37 22.38
CA LEU A 74 -6.77 -24.51 22.03
C LEU A 74 -6.20 -23.22 21.43
N LEU A 75 -6.89 -22.64 20.44
CA LEU A 75 -6.48 -21.38 19.81
C LEU A 75 -6.48 -20.24 20.84
N ARG A 76 -7.50 -20.16 21.69
CA ARG A 76 -7.57 -19.15 22.75
C ARG A 76 -6.39 -19.23 23.73
N ARG A 77 -5.94 -20.45 24.09
CA ARG A 77 -4.79 -20.67 24.99
C ARG A 77 -3.47 -20.25 24.35
N VAL A 78 -3.30 -20.46 23.05
CA VAL A 78 -2.05 -20.13 22.31
C VAL A 78 -2.03 -18.67 21.85
N ALA A 79 -3.18 -18.05 21.60
CA ALA A 79 -3.27 -16.70 21.04
C ALA A 79 -2.60 -15.64 21.93
N HIS A 80 -2.82 -15.69 23.25
CA HIS A 80 -2.22 -14.72 24.18
C HIS A 80 -0.68 -14.81 24.25
N PRO A 81 -0.05 -15.98 24.53
CA PRO A 81 1.41 -16.08 24.56
C PRO A 81 2.04 -15.81 23.19
N LEU A 82 1.40 -16.23 22.10
CA LEU A 82 1.88 -15.93 20.75
C LEU A 82 1.86 -14.42 20.47
N ALA A 83 0.78 -13.72 20.81
CA ALA A 83 0.71 -12.27 20.66
C ALA A 83 1.76 -11.55 21.52
N ALA A 84 2.04 -12.04 22.73
CA ALA A 84 3.09 -11.49 23.58
C ALA A 84 4.50 -11.70 22.97
N LEU A 85 4.77 -12.89 22.43
CA LEU A 85 6.02 -13.19 21.73
C LEU A 85 6.20 -12.32 20.49
N LEU A 86 5.15 -12.19 19.67
CA LEU A 86 5.17 -11.35 18.47
C LEU A 86 5.40 -9.87 18.79
N ARG A 87 4.82 -9.35 19.88
CA ARG A 87 5.11 -8.00 20.40
C ARG A 87 6.56 -7.84 20.82
N ALA A 88 7.11 -8.82 21.55
CA ALA A 88 8.50 -8.79 21.99
C ALA A 88 9.46 -8.79 20.79
N ILE A 89 9.18 -9.61 19.77
CA ILE A 89 9.93 -9.64 18.50
C ILE A 89 9.81 -8.28 17.79
N GLY A 90 8.60 -7.71 17.69
CA GLY A 90 8.40 -6.38 17.09
C GLY A 90 9.20 -5.28 17.77
N CYS A 91 9.23 -5.25 19.10
CA CYS A 91 10.05 -4.32 19.87
C CYS A 91 11.57 -4.55 19.67
N ALA A 92 12.01 -5.81 19.66
CA ALA A 92 13.42 -6.14 19.44
C ALA A 92 13.88 -5.74 18.04
N LEU A 93 13.08 -6.02 17.00
CA LEU A 93 13.35 -5.59 15.63
C LEU A 93 13.36 -4.07 15.50
N PHE A 94 12.44 -3.37 16.15
CA PHE A 94 12.43 -1.90 16.14
C PHE A 94 13.71 -1.31 16.77
N ALA A 95 14.15 -1.86 17.92
CA ALA A 95 15.40 -1.44 18.54
C ALA A 95 16.61 -1.74 17.65
N LEU A 96 16.62 -2.91 16.98
CA LEU A 96 17.67 -3.28 16.03
C LEU A 96 17.72 -2.31 14.84
N ILE A 97 16.56 -1.99 14.23
CA ILE A 97 16.43 -1.04 13.12
C ILE A 97 16.99 0.34 13.50
N LEU A 98 16.73 0.82 14.72
CA LEU A 98 17.31 2.08 15.19
C LEU A 98 18.83 1.96 15.37
N ALA A 99 19.30 0.88 15.99
CA ALA A 99 20.72 0.66 16.23
C ALA A 99 21.51 0.56 14.91
N THR A 100 21.04 -0.21 13.94
CA THR A 100 21.70 -0.35 12.63
C THR A 100 21.61 0.91 11.79
N GLY A 101 20.60 1.75 12.00
CA GLY A 101 20.48 3.02 11.30
C GLY A 101 21.51 4.06 11.77
N PHE A 102 21.84 4.08 13.06
CA PHE A 102 22.84 5.01 13.61
C PHE A 102 24.28 4.48 13.54
N TYR A 103 24.46 3.17 13.77
CA TYR A 103 25.76 2.54 13.98
C TYR A 103 26.14 1.50 12.92
N GLY A 104 25.25 1.18 11.98
CA GLY A 104 25.52 0.25 10.88
C GLY A 104 26.19 0.91 9.66
N SER A 105 26.27 0.17 8.56
CA SER A 105 26.84 0.63 7.28
C SER A 105 26.17 1.90 6.76
N SER A 106 26.93 2.81 6.16
CA SER A 106 26.36 3.98 5.46
C SER A 106 25.80 3.64 4.08
N ASP A 107 26.18 2.50 3.51
CA ASP A 107 25.65 2.01 2.24
C ASP A 107 24.26 1.42 2.44
N ALA A 108 23.28 1.90 1.66
CA ALA A 108 21.87 1.55 1.75
C ALA A 108 21.63 0.05 1.51
N TYR A 109 22.31 -0.55 0.55
CA TYR A 109 22.16 -1.98 0.22
C TYR A 109 22.80 -2.90 1.28
N ALA A 110 23.77 -2.39 2.02
CA ALA A 110 24.44 -3.08 3.12
C ALA A 110 23.89 -2.71 4.50
N ASN A 111 22.78 -1.95 4.58
CA ASN A 111 22.18 -1.54 5.84
C ASN A 111 20.81 -2.21 6.08
N LEU A 112 20.71 -2.89 7.22
CA LEU A 112 19.49 -3.58 7.65
C LEU A 112 18.27 -2.63 7.76
N THR A 113 18.46 -1.40 8.23
CA THR A 113 17.38 -0.42 8.45
C THR A 113 16.64 -0.10 7.16
N VAL A 114 17.37 0.15 6.06
CA VAL A 114 16.77 0.51 4.77
C VAL A 114 15.91 -0.64 4.24
N THR A 115 16.47 -1.86 4.23
CA THR A 115 15.74 -3.07 3.77
C THR A 115 14.55 -3.38 4.67
N MET A 116 14.72 -3.31 5.99
CA MET A 116 13.65 -3.60 6.95
C MET A 116 12.50 -2.60 6.85
N VAL A 117 12.78 -1.31 6.70
CA VAL A 117 11.75 -0.26 6.65
C VAL A 117 11.04 -0.28 5.31
N TRP A 118 11.75 -0.12 4.21
CA TRP A 118 11.11 0.08 2.91
C TRP A 118 10.59 -1.22 2.28
N VAL A 119 11.29 -2.34 2.47
CA VAL A 119 10.94 -3.59 1.80
C VAL A 119 10.12 -4.50 2.71
N LEU A 120 10.62 -4.83 3.90
CA LEU A 120 9.95 -5.83 4.73
C LEU A 120 8.79 -5.27 5.53
N TRP A 121 8.95 -4.08 6.11
CA TRP A 121 7.90 -3.45 6.89
C TRP A 121 6.89 -2.77 5.99
N TRP A 122 7.28 -1.81 5.16
CA TRP A 122 6.31 -1.07 4.36
C TRP A 122 5.58 -1.99 3.35
N VAL A 123 6.33 -2.65 2.46
CA VAL A 123 5.75 -3.56 1.46
C VAL A 123 5.35 -4.91 2.07
N GLY A 124 6.27 -5.59 2.78
CA GLY A 124 6.00 -6.93 3.31
C GLY A 124 4.86 -6.98 4.34
N MET A 125 4.75 -5.98 5.24
CA MET A 125 3.60 -5.89 6.15
C MET A 125 2.32 -5.58 5.39
N ALA A 126 2.35 -4.76 4.34
CA ALA A 126 1.17 -4.49 3.52
C ALA A 126 0.66 -5.78 2.84
N PHE A 127 1.55 -6.61 2.29
CA PHE A 127 1.22 -7.94 1.78
C PHE A 127 0.60 -8.82 2.85
N PHE A 128 1.21 -8.91 4.03
CA PHE A 128 0.69 -9.71 5.13
C PHE A 128 -0.69 -9.22 5.58
N CYS A 129 -0.86 -7.91 5.76
CA CYS A 129 -2.09 -7.28 6.21
C CYS A 129 -3.22 -7.41 5.20
N ALA A 130 -2.93 -7.39 3.90
CA ALA A 130 -3.94 -7.60 2.86
C ALA A 130 -4.30 -9.07 2.65
N LEU A 131 -3.33 -9.99 2.68
CA LEU A 131 -3.56 -11.38 2.34
C LEU A 131 -3.98 -12.25 3.52
N ILE A 132 -3.50 -11.92 4.73
CA ILE A 132 -3.67 -12.73 5.94
C ILE A 132 -4.54 -11.99 6.94
N GLY A 133 -4.11 -10.84 7.44
CA GLY A 133 -4.83 -10.02 8.41
C GLY A 133 -3.93 -8.95 9.06
N ASP A 134 -4.53 -7.96 9.73
CA ASP A 134 -3.84 -6.83 10.36
C ASP A 134 -2.88 -7.26 11.49
N LEU A 135 -1.68 -7.72 11.12
CA LEU A 135 -0.63 -8.13 12.05
C LEU A 135 -0.05 -6.92 12.78
N TRP A 136 -0.06 -5.75 12.15
CA TRP A 136 0.47 -4.51 12.72
C TRP A 136 -0.25 -4.14 14.01
N ASP A 137 -1.55 -4.40 14.15
CA ASP A 137 -2.27 -4.18 15.40
C ASP A 137 -1.66 -4.95 16.59
N ILE A 138 -1.01 -6.09 16.34
CA ILE A 138 -0.33 -6.91 17.34
C ILE A 138 1.13 -6.48 17.51
N VAL A 139 1.89 -6.35 16.41
CA VAL A 139 3.35 -6.21 16.45
C VAL A 139 3.85 -4.77 16.56
N ASN A 140 2.97 -3.76 16.44
CA ASN A 140 3.36 -2.36 16.50
C ASN A 140 4.14 -2.06 17.80
N PRO A 141 5.44 -1.69 17.71
CA PRO A 141 6.30 -1.51 18.86
C PRO A 141 5.97 -0.24 19.64
N LEU A 142 5.43 0.80 18.99
CA LEU A 142 5.22 2.12 19.59
C LEU A 142 4.29 2.11 20.81
N PRO A 143 3.06 1.54 20.75
CA PRO A 143 2.19 1.48 21.92
C PRO A 143 2.73 0.54 23.02
N VAL A 144 3.48 -0.49 22.64
CA VAL A 144 4.09 -1.42 23.61
C VAL A 144 5.18 -0.72 24.41
N LEU A 145 6.11 -0.06 23.72
CA LEU A 145 7.20 0.71 24.33
C LEU A 145 6.66 1.91 25.12
N TYR A 146 5.65 2.61 24.61
CA TYR A 146 4.98 3.70 25.34
C TYR A 146 4.41 3.23 26.67
N ARG A 147 3.62 2.14 26.67
CA ARG A 147 3.04 1.58 27.90
C ARG A 147 4.10 1.06 28.86
N ALA A 148 5.19 0.49 28.36
CA ALA A 148 6.32 0.08 29.19
C ALA A 148 6.97 1.30 29.86
N ALA A 149 7.23 2.38 29.12
CA ALA A 149 7.80 3.61 29.64
C ALA A 149 6.89 4.25 30.71
N VAL A 150 5.59 4.37 30.46
CA VAL A 150 4.60 4.89 31.43
C VAL A 150 4.60 4.07 32.72
N ARG A 151 4.64 2.74 32.62
CA ARG A 151 4.68 1.84 33.80
C ARG A 151 5.96 1.98 34.60
N LEU A 152 7.10 2.16 33.93
CA LEU A 152 8.41 2.35 34.59
C LEU A 152 8.49 3.70 35.31
N ILE A 153 7.92 4.76 34.72
CA ILE A 153 7.89 6.11 35.30
C ILE A 153 6.81 6.21 36.40
N GLY A 154 5.77 5.37 36.36
CA GLY A 154 4.66 5.40 37.31
C GLY A 154 3.66 6.54 37.06
N CYS A 155 3.58 7.07 35.83
CA CYS A 155 2.66 8.14 35.47
C CYS A 155 1.35 7.61 34.86
N ARG A 156 0.38 8.51 34.62
CA ARG A 156 -0.88 8.17 33.94
C ARG A 156 -0.62 7.87 32.46
N GLU A 157 -1.38 6.93 31.87
CA GLU A 157 -1.26 6.59 30.43
C GLU A 157 -1.60 7.78 29.52
N SER A 158 -2.47 8.69 29.94
CA SER A 158 -2.76 9.92 29.21
C SER A 158 -3.12 11.08 30.14
N LEU A 159 -3.05 12.30 29.58
CA LEU A 159 -3.54 13.54 30.20
C LEU A 159 -5.07 13.65 30.16
N GLY A 160 -5.75 12.74 29.45
CA GLY A 160 -7.20 12.67 29.38
C GLY A 160 -7.85 13.72 28.49
N TRP A 161 -7.13 14.29 27.51
CA TRP A 161 -7.75 15.22 26.56
C TRP A 161 -8.70 14.46 25.63
N THR A 162 -9.90 15.01 25.44
CA THR A 162 -10.86 14.43 24.50
C THR A 162 -10.41 14.72 23.07
N TYR A 163 -10.30 13.67 22.26
CA TYR A 163 -9.93 13.81 20.85
C TYR A 163 -11.02 14.62 20.11
N PRO A 164 -10.71 15.77 19.50
CA PRO A 164 -11.72 16.61 18.88
C PRO A 164 -12.40 15.90 17.69
N ALA A 165 -13.73 15.76 17.72
CA ALA A 165 -14.47 15.10 16.65
C ALA A 165 -14.25 15.74 15.26
N ARG A 166 -13.98 17.05 15.21
CA ARG A 166 -13.63 17.80 14.00
C ARG A 166 -12.35 17.33 13.31
N TRP A 167 -11.40 16.77 14.07
CA TRP A 167 -10.16 16.25 13.51
C TRP A 167 -10.38 14.93 12.79
N ALA A 168 -11.32 14.11 13.27
CA ALA A 168 -11.67 12.81 12.68
C ALA A 168 -10.39 12.05 12.29
N THR A 169 -10.20 11.68 11.02
CA THR A 169 -8.96 11.03 10.55
C THR A 169 -8.00 11.95 9.79
N TRP A 170 -8.18 13.26 9.81
CA TRP A 170 -7.31 14.20 9.09
C TRP A 170 -5.83 14.16 9.53
N PRO A 171 -5.49 13.99 10.82
CA PRO A 171 -4.10 13.83 11.20
C PRO A 171 -3.44 12.60 10.56
N ALA A 172 -4.17 11.49 10.41
CA ALA A 172 -3.66 10.32 9.70
C ALA A 172 -3.48 10.58 8.20
N VAL A 173 -4.37 11.36 7.57
CA VAL A 173 -4.21 11.80 6.17
C VAL A 173 -2.93 12.62 6.00
N ALA A 174 -2.71 13.60 6.88
CA ALA A 174 -1.52 14.45 6.81
C ALA A 174 -0.23 13.65 7.04
N LEU A 175 -0.23 12.75 8.04
CA LEU A 175 0.93 11.91 8.33
C LEU A 175 1.21 10.89 7.23
N PHE A 176 0.16 10.32 6.63
CA PHE A 176 0.34 9.41 5.50
C PHE A 176 0.82 10.13 4.25
N PHE A 177 0.35 11.36 3.99
CA PHE A 177 0.88 12.19 2.90
C PHE A 177 2.36 12.53 3.14
N ALA A 178 2.74 12.90 4.36
CA ALA A 178 4.15 13.16 4.71
C ALA A 178 5.02 11.90 4.53
N PHE A 179 4.49 10.73 4.88
CA PHE A 179 5.15 9.46 4.62
C PHE A 179 5.31 9.19 3.12
N ALA A 180 4.25 9.32 2.32
CA ALA A 180 4.32 9.12 0.87
C ALA A 180 5.27 10.11 0.18
N TRP A 181 5.33 11.35 0.67
CA TRP A 181 6.33 12.32 0.21
C TRP A 181 7.75 11.88 0.55
N ALA A 182 7.96 11.38 1.77
CA ALA A 182 9.27 10.88 2.21
C ALA A 182 9.69 9.61 1.44
N GLU A 183 8.74 8.77 1.06
CA GLU A 183 8.98 7.58 0.26
C GLU A 183 9.35 7.91 -1.19
N LEU A 184 8.65 8.86 -1.80
CA LEU A 184 8.70 9.06 -3.26
C LEU A 184 9.58 10.24 -3.70
N ILE A 185 9.86 11.20 -2.81
CA ILE A 185 10.45 12.49 -3.21
C ILE A 185 11.66 12.88 -2.35
N TRP A 186 11.70 12.46 -1.09
CA TRP A 186 12.81 12.83 -0.21
C TRP A 186 14.12 12.18 -0.64
N GLN A 187 15.14 13.02 -0.90
CA GLN A 187 16.46 12.58 -1.35
C GLN A 187 17.18 11.67 -0.35
N ASP A 188 17.03 11.92 0.96
CA ASP A 188 17.74 11.14 1.98
C ASP A 188 16.99 9.87 2.41
N LYS A 189 15.95 9.45 1.68
CA LYS A 189 15.15 8.26 2.01
C LYS A 189 15.96 6.97 2.13
N ASP A 190 17.09 6.91 1.41
CA ASP A 190 18.00 5.76 1.38
C ASP A 190 19.22 5.95 2.32
N VAL A 191 19.31 7.09 3.03
CA VAL A 191 20.37 7.37 4.01
C VAL A 191 19.97 6.78 5.38
N PRO A 192 20.68 5.76 5.91
CA PRO A 192 20.22 5.01 7.10
C PRO A 192 20.03 5.87 8.35
N ARG A 193 20.92 6.84 8.58
CA ARG A 193 20.84 7.76 9.73
C ARG A 193 19.66 8.72 9.62
N ALA A 194 19.37 9.21 8.42
CA ALA A 194 18.23 10.07 8.17
C ALA A 194 16.94 9.30 8.41
N LEU A 195 16.85 8.07 7.90
CA LEU A 195 15.71 7.18 8.11
C LEU A 195 15.49 6.83 9.59
N ALA A 196 16.55 6.50 10.33
CA ALA A 196 16.46 6.25 11.77
C ALA A 196 16.01 7.49 12.56
N THR A 197 16.46 8.67 12.16
CA THR A 197 16.04 9.94 12.76
C THR A 197 14.55 10.21 12.47
N ALA A 198 14.09 9.95 11.24
CA ALA A 198 12.68 10.06 10.88
C ALA A 198 11.79 9.08 11.68
N LEU A 199 12.25 7.84 11.90
CA LEU A 199 11.57 6.87 12.75
C LEU A 199 11.45 7.36 14.20
N LEU A 200 12.51 7.95 14.76
CA LEU A 200 12.47 8.56 16.10
C LEU A 200 11.51 9.75 16.16
N ALA A 201 11.53 10.62 15.15
CA ALA A 201 10.62 11.76 15.07
C ALA A 201 9.16 11.31 15.00
N TYR A 202 8.84 10.32 14.17
CA TYR A 202 7.51 9.73 14.10
C TYR A 202 7.09 9.06 15.41
N SER A 203 8.03 8.36 16.08
CA SER A 203 7.80 7.72 17.37
C SER A 203 7.50 8.74 18.47
N ALA A 204 8.27 9.83 18.53
CA ALA A 204 8.07 10.92 19.46
C ALA A 204 6.72 11.60 19.23
N LEU A 205 6.38 11.92 17.98
CA LEU A 205 5.07 12.47 17.61
C LEU A 205 3.93 11.54 18.05
N SER A 206 4.08 10.25 17.80
CA SER A 206 3.09 9.25 18.19
C SER A 206 2.93 9.17 19.70
N TRP A 207 4.03 9.18 20.46
CA TRP A 207 3.98 9.17 21.92
C TRP A 207 3.35 10.43 22.50
N VAL A 208 3.63 11.61 21.92
CA VAL A 208 2.93 12.85 22.28
C VAL A 208 1.42 12.69 22.04
N GLY A 209 1.04 12.18 20.87
CA GLY A 209 -0.37 11.90 20.55
C GLY A 209 -1.05 10.94 21.53
N MET A 210 -0.37 9.85 21.90
CA MET A 210 -0.84 8.88 22.89
C MET A 210 -0.93 9.48 24.30
N LEU A 211 0.01 10.32 24.69
CA LEU A 211 0.01 11.03 25.97
C LEU A 211 -1.14 12.03 26.07
N LEU A 212 -1.42 12.78 25.00
CA LEU A 212 -2.51 13.76 24.99
C LEU A 212 -3.89 13.08 24.99
N PHE A 213 -4.13 12.19 24.02
CA PHE A 213 -5.48 11.70 23.69
C PHE A 213 -5.74 10.25 24.12
N GLY A 214 -4.72 9.53 24.60
CA GLY A 214 -4.77 8.10 24.89
C GLY A 214 -4.35 7.24 23.70
N VAL A 215 -3.81 6.05 24.03
CA VAL A 215 -3.23 5.12 23.05
C VAL A 215 -4.24 4.71 21.98
N GLU A 216 -5.45 4.34 22.38
CA GLU A 216 -6.44 3.82 21.42
C GLU A 216 -7.07 4.92 20.55
N ALA A 217 -7.27 6.12 21.11
CA ALA A 217 -7.78 7.24 20.32
C ALA A 217 -6.79 7.65 19.23
N TRP A 218 -5.49 7.76 19.59
CA TRP A 218 -4.44 8.07 18.63
C TRP A 218 -4.32 7.01 17.53
N ARG A 219 -4.22 5.72 17.90
CA ARG A 219 -4.09 4.61 16.94
C ARG A 219 -5.30 4.47 16.00
N ARG A 220 -6.50 4.76 16.50
CA ARG A 220 -7.73 4.66 15.71
C ARG A 220 -7.93 5.84 14.77
N GLN A 221 -7.49 7.05 15.15
CA GLN A 221 -7.86 8.28 14.44
C GLN A 221 -6.68 9.02 13.79
N ALA A 222 -5.48 8.97 14.34
CA ALA A 222 -4.36 9.83 13.93
C ALA A 222 -3.12 9.07 13.44
N ASP A 223 -2.83 7.88 13.95
CA ASP A 223 -1.70 7.07 13.50
C ASP A 223 -1.91 6.59 12.04
N ALA A 224 -1.10 7.10 11.13
CA ALA A 224 -1.14 6.77 9.71
C ALA A 224 -0.93 5.27 9.44
N PHE A 225 0.07 4.63 10.04
CA PHE A 225 0.41 3.24 9.75
C PHE A 225 -0.61 2.28 10.35
N ALA A 226 -1.06 2.54 11.58
CA ALA A 226 -2.19 1.80 12.15
C ALA A 226 -3.46 1.94 11.30
N MET A 227 -3.65 3.07 10.61
CA MET A 227 -4.77 3.25 9.70
C MET A 227 -4.59 2.55 8.36
N VAL A 228 -3.42 2.64 7.72
CA VAL A 228 -3.09 1.93 6.47
C VAL A 228 -3.28 0.43 6.65
N PHE A 229 -2.61 -0.17 7.63
CA PHE A 229 -2.65 -1.62 7.82
C PHE A 229 -4.02 -2.12 8.26
N ARG A 230 -4.80 -1.30 8.98
CA ARG A 230 -6.20 -1.60 9.30
C ARG A 230 -7.11 -1.54 8.08
N VAL A 231 -6.91 -0.58 7.16
CA VAL A 231 -7.63 -0.51 5.88
C VAL A 231 -7.33 -1.74 5.03
N LEU A 232 -6.06 -2.14 4.92
CA LEU A 232 -5.65 -3.37 4.23
C LEU A 232 -6.21 -4.62 4.92
N GLY A 233 -6.17 -4.68 6.25
CA GLY A 233 -6.75 -5.77 7.06
C GLY A 233 -8.27 -5.92 6.93
N ARG A 234 -9.00 -4.88 6.50
CA ARG A 234 -10.42 -5.01 6.13
C ARG A 234 -10.65 -5.85 4.88
N PHE A 235 -9.69 -5.89 3.96
CA PHE A 235 -9.73 -6.76 2.79
C PHE A 235 -9.38 -8.22 3.15
N ALA A 236 -8.55 -8.43 4.16
CA ALA A 236 -8.07 -9.75 4.54
C ALA A 236 -9.12 -10.70 5.15
N PRO A 237 -8.88 -12.02 5.08
CA PRO A 237 -9.78 -13.04 5.58
C PRO A 237 -9.69 -13.21 7.10
N LEU A 238 -8.56 -12.89 7.75
CA LEU A 238 -8.47 -12.88 9.21
C LEU A 238 -8.68 -11.47 9.75
N GLU A 239 -9.74 -11.30 10.54
CA GLU A 239 -9.89 -10.15 11.40
C GLU A 239 -9.07 -10.39 12.68
N LEU A 240 -7.93 -9.70 12.77
CA LEU A 240 -7.05 -9.68 13.93
C LEU A 240 -7.27 -8.37 14.69
N ARG A 241 -7.63 -8.45 15.98
CA ARG A 241 -7.58 -7.30 16.89
C ARG A 241 -7.05 -7.71 18.25
N GLY A 242 -6.08 -6.96 18.76
CA GLY A 242 -5.59 -7.08 20.13
C GLY A 242 -6.65 -6.65 21.15
N SER A 243 -6.51 -7.15 22.38
CA SER A 243 -7.34 -6.68 23.49
C SER A 243 -6.98 -5.24 23.83
N THR A 244 -8.00 -4.40 23.99
CA THR A 244 -7.90 -3.06 24.58
C THR A 244 -8.52 -3.09 25.99
N PRO A 245 -8.40 -2.03 26.80
CA PRO A 245 -9.09 -1.97 28.09
C PRO A 245 -10.62 -2.08 28.00
N THR A 246 -11.19 -1.73 26.84
CA THR A 246 -12.64 -1.66 26.61
C THR A 246 -13.17 -2.83 25.77
N GLU A 247 -12.32 -3.46 24.95
CA GLU A 247 -12.73 -4.52 24.02
C GLU A 247 -11.81 -5.75 24.13
N PRO A 248 -12.36 -6.98 24.20
CA PRO A 248 -11.56 -8.19 24.19
C PRO A 248 -10.87 -8.41 22.83
N ALA A 249 -9.82 -9.23 22.84
CA ALA A 249 -9.16 -9.64 21.59
C ALA A 249 -10.13 -10.36 20.64
N CYS A 250 -9.91 -10.18 19.34
CA CYS A 250 -10.74 -10.72 18.26
C CYS A 250 -9.86 -11.48 17.25
N LEU A 251 -10.25 -12.71 16.93
CA LEU A 251 -9.68 -13.48 15.82
C LEU A 251 -10.83 -14.17 15.07
N ARG A 252 -11.26 -13.61 13.95
CA ARG A 252 -12.36 -14.17 13.12
C ARG A 252 -11.89 -14.47 11.71
N LEU A 253 -12.37 -15.57 11.15
CA LEU A 253 -12.20 -15.91 9.73
C LEU A 253 -13.43 -15.47 8.93
N ARG A 254 -13.22 -14.75 7.84
CA ARG A 254 -14.24 -14.26 6.90
C ARG A 254 -13.74 -14.39 5.45
N PRO A 255 -14.62 -14.35 4.44
CA PRO A 255 -14.20 -14.22 3.04
C PRO A 255 -13.38 -12.94 2.79
N TYR A 256 -12.52 -12.96 1.76
CA TYR A 256 -11.82 -11.76 1.30
C TYR A 256 -12.81 -10.63 1.00
N ALA A 257 -12.42 -9.38 1.27
CA ALA A 257 -13.21 -8.17 1.10
C ALA A 257 -14.49 -8.07 1.96
N ALA A 258 -14.85 -9.07 2.77
CA ALA A 258 -16.04 -9.02 3.63
C ALA A 258 -15.98 -7.91 4.69
N GLY A 259 -14.78 -7.57 5.19
CA GLY A 259 -14.59 -6.50 6.17
C GLY A 259 -14.74 -5.08 5.62
N LEU A 260 -14.91 -4.94 4.30
CA LEU A 260 -15.13 -3.67 3.60
C LEU A 260 -16.61 -3.26 3.58
N LEU A 261 -17.51 -4.22 3.78
CA LEU A 261 -18.94 -3.94 3.90
C LEU A 261 -19.24 -3.38 5.29
N THR A 262 -19.84 -2.19 5.36
CA THR A 262 -20.07 -1.48 6.63
C THR A 262 -21.45 -0.84 6.69
N ASN A 263 -22.07 -0.94 7.86
CA ASN A 263 -23.30 -0.22 8.19
C ASN A 263 -23.02 1.17 8.75
N GLU A 264 -21.79 1.43 9.21
CA GLU A 264 -21.40 2.73 9.75
C GLU A 264 -21.19 3.76 8.64
N PRO A 265 -21.56 5.04 8.86
CA PRO A 265 -21.27 6.12 7.93
C PRO A 265 -19.76 6.33 7.81
N VAL A 266 -19.31 6.79 6.65
CA VAL A 266 -17.89 7.01 6.38
C VAL A 266 -17.60 8.50 6.38
N SER A 267 -16.70 8.94 7.25
CA SER A 267 -16.31 10.36 7.31
C SER A 267 -15.59 10.79 6.03
N ASN A 268 -15.66 12.08 5.71
CA ASN A 268 -14.93 12.65 4.57
C ASN A 268 -13.41 12.44 4.68
N SER A 269 -12.87 12.49 5.89
CA SER A 269 -11.44 12.26 6.14
C SER A 269 -11.04 10.80 5.95
N MET A 270 -11.93 9.84 6.24
CA MET A 270 -11.66 8.42 5.95
C MET A 270 -11.71 8.15 4.46
N ALA A 271 -12.68 8.73 3.75
CA ALA A 271 -12.72 8.65 2.29
C ALA A 271 -11.47 9.28 1.66
N ALA A 272 -11.06 10.47 2.13
CA ALA A 272 -9.82 11.11 1.67
C ALA A 272 -8.58 10.24 1.96
N PHE A 273 -8.52 9.56 3.11
CA PHE A 273 -7.43 8.66 3.45
C PHE A 273 -7.32 7.47 2.49
N VAL A 274 -8.43 6.78 2.21
CA VAL A 274 -8.44 5.64 1.27
C VAL A 274 -8.10 6.09 -0.15
N LEU A 275 -8.62 7.25 -0.57
CA LEU A 275 -8.29 7.83 -1.89
C LEU A 275 -6.83 8.28 -1.96
N LEU A 276 -6.25 8.79 -0.87
CA LEU A 276 -4.84 9.09 -0.77
C LEU A 276 -3.99 7.82 -0.93
N MET A 277 -4.34 6.72 -0.25
CA MET A 277 -3.65 5.43 -0.43
C MET A 277 -3.68 4.93 -1.88
N LEU A 278 -4.83 5.03 -2.54
CA LEU A 278 -4.95 4.64 -3.95
C LEU A 278 -4.18 5.58 -4.87
N ALA A 279 -4.20 6.88 -4.58
CA ALA A 279 -3.53 7.89 -5.38
C ALA A 279 -1.99 7.82 -5.25
N THR A 280 -1.45 7.56 -4.06
CA THR A 280 0.01 7.49 -3.85
C THR A 280 0.62 6.30 -4.57
N VAL A 281 -0.02 5.12 -4.49
CA VAL A 281 0.47 3.94 -5.23
C VAL A 281 0.34 4.13 -6.74
N THR A 282 -0.74 4.78 -7.20
CA THR A 282 -0.89 5.12 -8.63
C THR A 282 0.16 6.13 -9.08
N PHE A 283 0.48 7.12 -8.24
CA PHE A 283 1.52 8.10 -8.50
C PHE A 283 2.91 7.46 -8.55
N ASP A 284 3.22 6.55 -7.64
CA ASP A 284 4.49 5.80 -7.62
C ASP A 284 4.73 5.09 -8.95
N GLY A 285 3.80 4.23 -9.38
CA GLY A 285 3.96 3.57 -10.68
C GLY A 285 3.91 4.53 -11.88
N PHE A 286 3.14 5.63 -11.80
CA PHE A 286 3.15 6.66 -12.83
C PHE A 286 4.50 7.38 -12.94
N HIS A 287 5.16 7.60 -11.80
CA HIS A 287 6.42 8.31 -11.68
C HIS A 287 7.55 7.62 -12.45
N GLU A 288 7.53 6.29 -12.50
CA GLU A 288 8.48 5.45 -13.24
C GLU A 288 8.21 5.37 -14.76
N THR A 289 7.19 6.07 -15.29
CA THR A 289 6.80 5.95 -16.71
C THR A 289 7.49 6.97 -17.62
N PRO A 290 7.68 6.67 -18.92
CA PRO A 290 8.19 7.65 -19.90
C PRO A 290 7.29 8.88 -20.06
N LEU A 291 6.03 8.81 -19.65
CA LEU A 291 5.15 9.98 -19.65
C LEU A 291 5.56 10.98 -18.57
N MET A 292 5.99 10.50 -17.40
CA MET A 292 6.49 11.36 -16.34
C MET A 292 7.75 12.12 -16.78
N ASP A 293 8.70 11.46 -17.44
CA ASP A 293 9.89 12.13 -18.00
C ASP A 293 9.54 13.23 -19.00
N ARG A 294 8.53 12.98 -19.84
CA ARG A 294 8.03 13.99 -20.79
C ARG A 294 7.39 15.16 -20.06
N ILE A 295 6.70 14.94 -18.95
CA ILE A 295 6.15 16.01 -18.10
C ILE A 295 7.30 16.81 -17.48
N GLY A 296 8.32 16.16 -16.94
CA GLY A 296 9.53 16.81 -16.42
C GLY A 296 10.23 17.67 -17.47
N THR A 297 10.45 17.09 -18.65
CA THR A 297 11.05 17.80 -19.80
C THR A 297 10.18 19.00 -20.22
N ALA A 298 8.86 18.83 -20.34
CA ALA A 298 7.95 19.91 -20.71
C ALA A 298 7.91 21.02 -19.65
N ALA A 299 8.00 20.68 -18.36
CA ALA A 299 8.07 21.64 -17.27
C ALA A 299 9.34 22.49 -17.35
N GLN A 300 10.50 21.86 -17.65
CA GLN A 300 11.77 22.57 -17.83
C GLN A 300 11.80 23.42 -19.11
N MET A 301 11.14 22.97 -20.19
CA MET A 301 11.05 23.71 -21.45
C MET A 301 10.07 24.89 -21.41
N SER A 302 9.11 24.87 -20.47
CA SER A 302 8.16 25.96 -20.26
C SER A 302 8.78 27.03 -19.36
N ARG A 303 9.22 28.14 -19.95
CA ARG A 303 9.82 29.28 -19.22
C ARG A 303 9.10 29.68 -17.93
N PRO A 304 7.77 29.93 -17.91
CA PRO A 304 7.11 30.36 -16.66
C PRO A 304 7.14 29.27 -15.58
N VAL A 305 7.12 27.99 -15.97
CA VAL A 305 7.18 26.87 -15.03
C VAL A 305 8.60 26.71 -14.50
N ALA A 306 9.60 26.68 -15.39
CA ALA A 306 11.01 26.58 -15.01
C ALA A 306 11.45 27.73 -14.09
N GLU A 307 11.07 28.98 -14.39
CA GLU A 307 11.37 30.15 -13.54
C GLU A 307 10.74 30.02 -12.15
N THR A 308 9.51 29.50 -12.08
CA THR A 308 8.84 29.25 -10.80
C THR A 308 9.54 28.16 -10.00
N LEU A 309 9.89 27.03 -10.64
CA LEU A 309 10.61 25.92 -10.00
C LEU A 309 11.99 26.37 -9.50
N PHE A 310 12.74 27.13 -10.31
CA PHE A 310 14.03 27.69 -9.93
C PHE A 310 13.91 28.68 -8.76
N THR A 311 12.89 29.53 -8.77
CA THR A 311 12.64 30.46 -7.66
C THR A 311 12.36 29.69 -6.37
N LEU A 312 11.50 28.67 -6.42
CA LEU A 312 11.19 27.83 -5.26
C LEU A 312 12.41 27.04 -4.76
N SER A 313 13.22 26.49 -5.68
CA SER A 313 14.44 25.76 -5.32
C SER A 313 15.51 26.68 -4.73
N SER A 314 15.60 27.94 -5.16
CA SER A 314 16.56 28.91 -4.61
C SER A 314 16.27 29.33 -3.16
N ILE A 315 15.00 29.26 -2.72
CA ILE A 315 14.57 29.68 -1.38
C ILE A 315 14.33 28.50 -0.42
N THR A 316 14.39 27.27 -0.91
CA THR A 316 14.14 26.05 -0.13
C THR A 316 15.29 25.06 -0.27
N ALA A 317 15.28 23.99 0.53
CA ALA A 317 16.27 22.93 0.41
C ALA A 317 15.90 21.87 -0.66
N LEU A 318 14.84 22.09 -1.42
CA LEU A 318 14.33 21.14 -2.41
C LEU A 318 14.75 21.54 -3.81
N ASP A 319 15.18 20.58 -4.61
CA ASP A 319 15.51 20.83 -6.02
C ASP A 319 14.24 21.02 -6.89
N GLU A 320 14.43 21.43 -8.14
CA GLU A 320 13.34 21.67 -9.08
C GLU A 320 12.49 20.41 -9.36
N THR A 321 13.13 19.24 -9.39
CA THR A 321 12.48 17.95 -9.65
C THR A 321 11.63 17.54 -8.45
N GLN A 322 12.14 17.71 -7.23
CA GLN A 322 11.41 17.49 -6.00
C GLN A 322 10.20 18.39 -5.88
N TRP A 323 10.31 19.67 -6.28
CA TRP A 323 9.17 20.58 -6.31
C TRP A 323 8.10 20.13 -7.31
N LEU A 324 8.51 19.79 -8.54
CA LEU A 324 7.60 19.28 -9.55
C LEU A 324 6.87 18.03 -9.05
N ASN A 325 7.62 17.05 -8.52
CA ASN A 325 7.06 15.81 -7.99
C ASN A 325 6.16 16.06 -6.77
N THR A 326 6.48 17.05 -5.93
CA THR A 326 5.66 17.43 -4.78
C THR A 326 4.31 17.98 -5.23
N VAL A 327 4.31 18.86 -6.23
CA VAL A 327 3.07 19.41 -6.81
C VAL A 327 2.25 18.29 -7.44
N LEU A 328 2.87 17.39 -8.21
CA LEU A 328 2.15 16.27 -8.82
C LEU A 328 1.58 15.30 -7.78
N LEU A 329 2.36 14.95 -6.75
CA LEU A 329 1.90 14.12 -5.63
C LEU A 329 0.73 14.77 -4.87
N LEU A 330 0.66 16.09 -4.79
CA LEU A 330 -0.50 16.81 -4.23
C LEU A 330 -1.73 16.74 -5.14
N LEU A 331 -1.53 16.90 -6.45
CA LEU A 331 -2.61 16.92 -7.45
C LEU A 331 -3.28 15.56 -7.64
N PHE A 332 -2.54 14.45 -7.49
CA PHE A 332 -3.07 13.09 -7.66
C PHE A 332 -4.23 12.80 -6.68
N PRO A 333 -4.05 12.85 -5.35
CA PRO A 333 -5.12 12.63 -4.39
C PRO A 333 -6.31 13.58 -4.58
N LEU A 334 -6.04 14.85 -4.92
CA LEU A 334 -7.09 15.82 -5.22
C LEU A 334 -7.91 15.39 -6.44
N GLY A 335 -7.25 14.95 -7.52
CA GLY A 335 -7.91 14.40 -8.71
C GLY A 335 -8.77 13.19 -8.38
N PHE A 336 -8.26 12.24 -7.58
CA PHE A 336 -9.01 11.07 -7.12
C PHE A 336 -10.24 11.46 -6.29
N VAL A 337 -10.11 12.44 -5.39
CA VAL A 337 -11.26 12.99 -4.64
C VAL A 337 -12.29 13.60 -5.58
N LEU A 338 -11.88 14.45 -6.53
CA LEU A 338 -12.80 15.08 -7.47
C LEU A 338 -13.53 14.04 -8.34
N ILE A 339 -12.80 13.05 -8.85
CA ILE A 339 -13.37 11.94 -9.64
C ILE A 339 -14.37 11.15 -8.78
N PHE A 340 -13.99 10.76 -7.56
CA PHE A 340 -14.88 10.02 -6.65
C PHE A 340 -16.16 10.79 -6.34
N ARG A 341 -16.05 12.10 -6.05
CA ARG A 341 -17.22 12.96 -5.81
C ARG A 341 -18.08 13.11 -7.06
N GLY A 342 -17.47 13.28 -8.23
CA GLY A 342 -18.15 13.35 -9.52
C GLY A 342 -18.91 12.07 -9.85
N VAL A 343 -18.28 10.91 -9.63
CA VAL A 343 -18.91 9.59 -9.79
C VAL A 343 -20.07 9.46 -8.82
N ASN A 344 -19.91 9.74 -7.53
CA ASN A 344 -21.01 9.68 -6.57
C ASN A 344 -22.19 10.59 -6.97
N ALA A 345 -21.93 11.81 -7.44
CA ALA A 345 -22.97 12.70 -7.95
C ALA A 345 -23.67 12.10 -9.18
N TRP A 346 -22.92 11.48 -10.08
CA TRP A 346 -23.47 10.80 -11.26
C TRP A 346 -24.32 9.58 -10.88
N MET A 347 -23.89 8.80 -9.89
CA MET A 347 -24.65 7.66 -9.33
C MET A 347 -26.03 8.12 -8.82
N LEU A 348 -26.08 9.20 -8.04
CA LEU A 348 -27.34 9.75 -7.50
C LEU A 348 -28.27 10.24 -8.62
N ARG A 349 -27.72 10.90 -9.64
CA ARG A 349 -28.48 11.38 -10.81
C ARG A 349 -29.13 10.23 -11.58
N LEU A 350 -28.39 9.16 -11.85
CA LEU A 350 -28.90 8.00 -12.60
C LEU A 350 -29.85 7.12 -11.78
N ALA A 351 -29.67 7.05 -10.47
CA ALA A 351 -30.59 6.36 -9.57
C ALA A 351 -32.01 6.96 -9.56
N GLY A 352 -32.19 8.14 -10.16
CA GLY A 352 -33.48 8.83 -10.21
C GLY A 352 -33.92 9.40 -8.86
N ALA A 353 -33.00 9.56 -7.92
CA ALA A 353 -33.29 10.13 -6.61
C ALA A 353 -33.64 11.61 -6.76
N THR A 354 -34.94 11.89 -6.86
CA THR A 354 -35.56 12.86 -5.96
C THR A 354 -35.09 12.47 -4.56
N ALA A 355 -34.21 13.28 -3.96
CA ALA A 355 -33.85 13.11 -2.56
C ALA A 355 -35.15 12.96 -1.77
N SER A 356 -35.30 11.86 -1.04
CA SER A 356 -36.46 11.65 -0.19
C SER A 356 -36.70 12.91 0.63
N THR A 357 -37.86 13.52 0.42
CA THR A 357 -38.46 14.48 1.34
C THR A 357 -38.66 13.74 2.66
N GLY A 358 -37.69 13.87 3.56
CA GLY A 358 -37.75 13.33 4.92
C GLY A 358 -36.56 12.44 5.28
N HIS A 359 -35.47 13.10 5.67
CA HIS A 359 -34.36 12.59 6.50
C HIS A 359 -33.29 11.69 5.84
N THR A 360 -32.14 12.34 5.63
CA THR A 360 -30.77 11.84 5.34
C THR A 360 -30.48 11.48 3.89
N GLN A 361 -29.68 12.33 3.20
CA GLN A 361 -29.06 12.03 1.91
C GLN A 361 -28.34 10.67 1.97
N VAL A 362 -28.44 9.87 0.90
CA VAL A 362 -27.69 8.61 0.77
C VAL A 362 -26.19 8.92 0.86
N ASP A 363 -25.55 8.53 1.97
CA ASP A 363 -24.10 8.70 2.14
C ASP A 363 -23.35 7.72 1.22
N LEU A 364 -22.83 8.24 0.12
CA LEU A 364 -22.01 7.51 -0.84
C LEU A 364 -20.52 7.50 -0.49
N ASN A 365 -20.07 8.10 0.62
CA ASN A 365 -18.68 7.94 1.06
C ASN A 365 -18.34 6.47 1.33
N VAL A 366 -19.33 5.65 1.70
CA VAL A 366 -19.14 4.21 1.88
C VAL A 366 -18.62 3.51 0.62
N MET A 367 -18.89 4.05 -0.58
CA MET A 367 -18.42 3.48 -1.84
C MET A 367 -16.90 3.47 -1.93
N VAL A 368 -16.20 4.28 -1.14
CA VAL A 368 -14.73 4.29 -1.11
C VAL A 368 -14.16 2.94 -0.69
N TRP A 369 -14.86 2.15 0.12
CA TRP A 369 -14.42 0.81 0.53
C TRP A 369 -14.38 -0.16 -0.65
N SER A 370 -15.20 0.05 -1.69
CA SER A 370 -15.13 -0.73 -2.93
C SER A 370 -13.85 -0.46 -3.75
N LEU A 371 -13.12 0.62 -3.46
CA LEU A 371 -11.84 0.93 -4.09
C LEU A 371 -10.64 0.28 -3.38
N VAL A 372 -10.80 -0.21 -2.15
CA VAL A 372 -9.70 -0.87 -1.41
C VAL A 372 -9.19 -2.12 -2.12
N PRO A 373 -10.02 -3.03 -2.67
CA PRO A 373 -9.54 -4.18 -3.42
C PRO A 373 -8.68 -3.78 -4.64
N ILE A 374 -8.98 -2.64 -5.27
CA ILE A 374 -8.19 -2.08 -6.38
C ILE A 374 -6.82 -1.64 -5.87
N ALA A 375 -6.79 -0.86 -4.78
CA ALA A 375 -5.55 -0.41 -4.17
C ALA A 375 -4.66 -1.58 -3.72
N VAL A 376 -5.26 -2.59 -3.07
CA VAL A 376 -4.59 -3.82 -2.65
C VAL A 376 -3.98 -4.52 -3.86
N ALA A 377 -4.80 -4.85 -4.87
CA ALA A 377 -4.32 -5.61 -6.01
C ALA A 377 -3.21 -4.90 -6.78
N TYR A 378 -3.32 -3.58 -6.95
CA TYR A 378 -2.27 -2.79 -7.58
C TYR A 378 -0.99 -2.76 -6.73
N HIS A 379 -1.09 -2.53 -5.42
CA HIS A 379 0.07 -2.55 -4.52
C HIS A 379 0.79 -3.91 -4.57
N LEU A 380 0.05 -5.02 -4.52
CA LEU A 380 0.63 -6.36 -4.60
C LEU A 380 1.28 -6.62 -5.97
N ALA A 381 0.63 -6.19 -7.05
CA ALA A 381 1.17 -6.37 -8.40
C ALA A 381 2.45 -5.55 -8.61
N HIS A 382 2.45 -4.29 -8.15
CA HIS A 382 3.54 -3.34 -8.33
C HIS A 382 4.79 -3.73 -7.51
N TYR A 383 4.62 -4.07 -6.23
CA TYR A 383 5.76 -4.37 -5.35
C TYR A 383 6.16 -5.86 -5.28
N ALA A 384 5.51 -6.76 -6.02
CA ALA A 384 5.85 -8.18 -6.01
C ALA A 384 7.32 -8.44 -6.38
N SER A 385 7.84 -7.75 -7.41
CA SER A 385 9.22 -7.88 -7.84
C SER A 385 10.20 -7.34 -6.78
N LEU A 386 9.90 -6.17 -6.20
CA LEU A 386 10.72 -5.58 -5.15
C LEU A 386 10.83 -6.50 -3.92
N LEU A 387 9.71 -7.07 -3.48
CA LEU A 387 9.69 -7.96 -2.33
C LEU A 387 10.45 -9.27 -2.60
N LEU A 388 10.38 -9.81 -3.81
CA LEU A 388 11.04 -11.08 -4.17
C LEU A 388 12.52 -10.93 -4.51
N THR A 389 12.94 -9.78 -5.03
CA THR A 389 14.34 -9.51 -5.40
C THR A 389 15.07 -8.81 -4.25
N THR A 390 14.72 -7.55 -3.97
CA THR A 390 15.33 -6.75 -2.89
C THR A 390 15.06 -7.33 -1.51
N GLY A 391 13.92 -8.01 -1.30
CA GLY A 391 13.68 -8.69 -0.03
C GLY A 391 14.73 -9.77 0.32
N GLN A 392 15.47 -10.29 -0.67
CA GLN A 392 16.55 -11.26 -0.42
C GLN A 392 17.73 -10.66 0.34
N PHE A 393 17.94 -9.33 0.31
CA PHE A 393 19.01 -8.67 1.07
C PHE A 393 18.92 -8.96 2.57
N ILE A 394 17.74 -9.31 3.11
CA ILE A 394 17.63 -9.69 4.52
C ILE A 394 18.45 -10.94 4.87
N ILE A 395 18.71 -11.84 3.91
CA ILE A 395 19.44 -13.09 4.15
C ILE A 395 20.89 -12.83 4.57
N PRO A 396 21.71 -12.08 3.80
CA PRO A 396 23.04 -11.69 4.26
C PRO A 396 22.98 -10.68 5.42
N LEU A 397 22.04 -9.74 5.43
CA LEU A 397 21.94 -8.72 6.48
C LEU A 397 21.56 -9.30 7.86
N ALA A 398 20.82 -10.40 7.92
CA ALA A 398 20.57 -11.09 9.18
C ALA A 398 21.86 -11.66 9.80
N SER A 399 22.83 -12.07 8.98
CA SER A 399 24.14 -12.56 9.44
C SER A 399 25.10 -11.45 9.85
N ASP A 400 24.99 -10.26 9.26
CA ASP A 400 25.80 -9.08 9.57
C ASP A 400 24.97 -7.78 9.62
N PRO A 401 24.10 -7.61 10.64
CA PRO A 401 23.15 -6.49 10.67
C PRO A 401 23.81 -5.11 10.75
N PHE A 402 25.01 -5.03 11.32
CA PHE A 402 25.77 -3.77 11.45
C PHE A 402 26.80 -3.56 10.33
N GLY A 403 27.07 -4.56 9.49
CA GLY A 403 28.14 -4.48 8.49
C GLY A 403 29.56 -4.62 9.10
N TRP A 404 29.70 -5.22 10.28
CA TRP A 404 30.96 -5.28 11.05
C TRP A 404 31.84 -6.48 10.72
N GLY A 405 31.45 -7.34 9.78
CA GLY A 405 32.20 -8.57 9.51
C GLY A 405 31.57 -9.82 10.13
N TRP A 406 30.39 -9.73 10.75
CA TRP A 406 29.77 -10.87 11.40
C TRP A 406 29.26 -11.92 10.40
N ASN A 407 29.03 -13.13 10.91
CA ASN A 407 28.43 -14.23 10.16
C ASN A 407 27.54 -15.09 11.07
N LEU A 408 26.57 -14.47 11.74
CA LEU A 408 25.76 -15.10 12.80
C LEU A 408 25.03 -16.38 12.34
N PHE A 409 24.60 -16.43 11.07
CA PHE A 409 23.84 -17.56 10.52
C PHE A 409 24.53 -18.26 9.35
N GLY A 410 25.80 -17.93 9.06
CA GLY A 410 26.52 -18.52 7.93
C GLY A 410 26.11 -17.98 6.55
N THR A 411 25.26 -16.93 6.48
CA THR A 411 24.64 -16.44 5.24
C THR A 411 25.26 -15.17 4.68
N ARG A 412 26.32 -14.62 5.29
CA ARG A 412 26.95 -13.35 4.87
C ARG A 412 27.32 -13.32 3.38
N GLY A 413 27.82 -14.42 2.84
CA GLY A 413 28.28 -14.51 1.44
C GLY A 413 27.17 -14.79 0.41
N ARG A 414 25.89 -14.83 0.81
CA ARG A 414 24.78 -15.05 -0.13
C ARG A 414 24.57 -13.82 -1.00
N THR A 415 24.58 -14.03 -2.31
CA THR A 415 24.23 -13.02 -3.31
C THR A 415 22.74 -13.07 -3.63
N VAL A 416 22.19 -11.93 -4.05
CA VAL A 416 20.79 -11.82 -4.51
C VAL A 416 20.65 -12.50 -5.87
N ASP A 417 19.61 -13.33 -6.01
CA ASP A 417 19.22 -13.91 -7.28
C ASP A 417 18.15 -13.04 -7.95
N LEU A 418 18.57 -12.23 -8.91
CA LEU A 418 17.68 -11.39 -9.72
C LEU A 418 16.83 -12.22 -10.70
N GLY A 419 17.22 -13.46 -10.97
CA GLY A 419 16.54 -14.40 -11.86
C GLY A 419 15.56 -15.34 -11.16
N ILE A 420 15.28 -15.12 -9.87
CA ILE A 420 14.42 -15.99 -9.04
C ILE A 420 13.04 -16.25 -9.69
N VAL A 421 12.51 -15.26 -10.40
CA VAL A 421 11.24 -15.34 -11.13
C VAL A 421 11.42 -14.61 -12.46
N SER A 422 10.94 -15.21 -13.56
CA SER A 422 11.04 -14.58 -14.87
C SER A 422 10.10 -13.37 -15.00
N PRO A 423 10.45 -12.35 -15.79
CA PRO A 423 9.57 -11.20 -16.06
C PRO A 423 8.18 -11.61 -16.56
N ALA A 424 8.08 -12.70 -17.34
CA ALA A 424 6.81 -13.24 -17.79
C ALA A 424 5.91 -13.68 -16.63
N VAL A 425 6.47 -14.40 -15.65
CA VAL A 425 5.71 -14.84 -14.47
C VAL A 425 5.25 -13.64 -13.65
N TYR A 426 6.12 -12.63 -13.45
CA TYR A 426 5.73 -11.38 -12.81
C TYR A 426 4.55 -10.71 -13.50
N TRP A 427 4.59 -10.60 -14.84
CA TRP A 427 3.51 -10.02 -15.63
C TRP A 427 2.19 -10.79 -15.44
N TYR A 428 2.18 -12.11 -15.59
CA TYR A 428 0.95 -12.89 -15.44
C TYR A 428 0.38 -12.85 -14.02
N VAL A 429 1.25 -12.87 -13.00
CA VAL A 429 0.84 -12.72 -11.59
C VAL A 429 0.24 -11.33 -11.37
N ALA A 430 0.89 -10.27 -11.84
CA ALA A 430 0.40 -8.89 -11.72
C ALA A 430 -0.97 -8.71 -12.39
N VAL A 431 -1.14 -9.16 -13.63
CA VAL A 431 -2.43 -9.09 -14.34
C VAL A 431 -3.51 -9.87 -13.59
N THR A 432 -3.19 -11.07 -13.12
CA THR A 432 -4.14 -11.91 -12.36
C THR A 432 -4.58 -11.22 -11.06
N LEU A 433 -3.63 -10.68 -10.29
CA LEU A 433 -3.91 -9.93 -9.07
C LEU A 433 -4.80 -8.72 -9.36
N ILE A 434 -4.46 -7.92 -10.38
CA ILE A 434 -5.24 -6.73 -10.79
C ILE A 434 -6.67 -7.13 -11.15
N VAL A 435 -6.87 -8.13 -12.02
CA VAL A 435 -8.21 -8.56 -12.44
C VAL A 435 -9.02 -9.10 -11.26
N VAL A 436 -8.43 -9.97 -10.42
CA VAL A 436 -9.13 -10.53 -9.25
C VAL A 436 -9.51 -9.44 -8.25
N GLY A 437 -8.61 -8.49 -7.97
CA GLY A 437 -8.90 -7.35 -7.10
C GLY A 437 -10.05 -6.49 -7.62
N HIS A 438 -10.09 -6.22 -8.91
CA HIS A 438 -11.18 -5.45 -9.52
C HIS A 438 -12.50 -6.23 -9.56
N VAL A 439 -12.47 -7.54 -9.77
CA VAL A 439 -13.67 -8.39 -9.63
C VAL A 439 -14.24 -8.29 -8.20
N LEU A 440 -13.38 -8.36 -7.17
CA LEU A 440 -13.79 -8.19 -5.78
C LEU A 440 -14.31 -6.77 -5.52
N ALA A 441 -13.69 -5.74 -6.12
CA ALA A 441 -14.18 -4.36 -6.06
C ALA A 441 -15.60 -4.23 -6.61
N VAL A 442 -15.88 -4.81 -7.78
CA VAL A 442 -17.22 -4.84 -8.40
C VAL A 442 -18.22 -5.54 -7.48
N ILE A 443 -17.84 -6.68 -6.87
CA ILE A 443 -18.72 -7.40 -5.94
C ILE A 443 -19.06 -6.52 -4.73
N VAL A 444 -18.06 -5.88 -4.11
CA VAL A 444 -18.27 -4.99 -2.95
C VAL A 444 -19.15 -3.80 -3.32
N ALA A 445 -18.87 -3.12 -4.44
CA ALA A 445 -19.69 -2.01 -4.93
C ALA A 445 -21.12 -2.46 -5.24
N HIS A 446 -21.30 -3.65 -5.81
CA HIS A 446 -22.61 -4.16 -6.16
C HIS A 446 -23.45 -4.41 -4.91
N VAL A 447 -22.87 -5.12 -3.92
CA VAL A 447 -23.53 -5.44 -2.65
C VAL A 447 -23.85 -4.17 -1.86
N GLU A 448 -22.94 -3.21 -1.77
CA GLU A 448 -23.22 -1.96 -1.06
C GLU A 448 -24.29 -1.13 -1.76
N ALA A 449 -24.26 -0.95 -3.08
CA ALA A 449 -25.31 -0.20 -3.78
C ALA A 449 -26.69 -0.88 -3.62
N ALA A 450 -26.76 -2.21 -3.65
CA ALA A 450 -28.00 -2.95 -3.39
C ALA A 450 -28.52 -2.77 -1.95
N ARG A 451 -27.66 -2.44 -0.98
CA ARG A 451 -28.05 -2.11 0.41
C ARG A 451 -28.52 -0.67 0.57
N ARG A 452 -28.01 0.26 -0.24
CA ARG A 452 -28.28 1.71 -0.12
C ARG A 452 -29.48 2.19 -0.92
N PHE A 453 -29.76 1.58 -2.07
CA PHE A 453 -30.87 1.97 -2.92
C PHE A 453 -32.07 1.04 -2.69
N GLU A 454 -33.26 1.64 -2.51
CA GLU A 454 -34.49 0.89 -2.20
C GLU A 454 -34.96 0.02 -3.37
N SER A 455 -34.82 0.52 -4.61
CA SER A 455 -35.24 -0.20 -5.81
C SER A 455 -34.05 -0.85 -6.53
N HIS A 456 -34.26 -2.07 -7.02
CA HIS A 456 -33.25 -2.80 -7.80
C HIS A 456 -32.83 -2.01 -9.05
N ARG A 457 -33.77 -1.32 -9.70
CA ARG A 457 -33.47 -0.46 -10.86
C ARG A 457 -32.56 0.71 -10.48
N ALA A 458 -32.83 1.40 -9.37
CA ALA A 458 -31.98 2.49 -8.89
C ALA A 458 -30.58 2.00 -8.52
N ALA A 459 -30.48 0.82 -7.89
CA ALA A 459 -29.20 0.18 -7.58
C ALA A 459 -28.38 -0.16 -8.85
N LEU A 460 -29.04 -0.69 -9.89
CA LEU A 460 -28.35 -1.00 -11.16
C LEU A 460 -27.92 0.26 -11.92
N MET A 461 -28.78 1.27 -11.97
CA MET A 461 -28.47 2.53 -12.67
C MET A 461 -27.37 3.32 -11.94
N SER A 462 -27.34 3.28 -10.62
CA SER A 462 -26.27 3.89 -9.83
C SER A 462 -24.94 3.17 -9.99
N GLN A 463 -24.91 1.92 -10.44
CA GLN A 463 -23.66 1.19 -10.63
C GLN A 463 -22.97 1.49 -11.97
N LEU A 464 -23.66 2.04 -12.98
CA LEU A 464 -23.03 2.34 -14.28
C LEU A 464 -21.84 3.32 -14.16
N PRO A 465 -21.93 4.43 -13.41
CA PRO A 465 -20.79 5.34 -13.20
C PRO A 465 -19.63 4.67 -12.47
N MET A 466 -19.95 3.83 -11.46
CA MET A 466 -18.94 3.10 -10.70
C MET A 466 -18.24 2.03 -11.56
N LEU A 467 -18.99 1.33 -12.41
CA LEU A 467 -18.44 0.38 -13.37
C LEU A 467 -17.49 1.07 -14.35
N ALA A 468 -17.88 2.22 -14.89
CA ALA A 468 -17.03 3.01 -15.77
C ALA A 468 -15.72 3.42 -15.06
N LEU A 469 -15.82 3.87 -13.81
CA LEU A 469 -14.65 4.19 -12.98
C LEU A 469 -13.74 2.95 -12.78
N MET A 470 -14.31 1.79 -12.46
CA MET A 470 -13.54 0.56 -12.23
C MET A 470 -12.85 0.05 -13.50
N VAL A 471 -13.51 0.14 -14.67
CA VAL A 471 -12.88 -0.20 -15.95
C VAL A 471 -11.75 0.78 -16.27
N ALA A 472 -11.94 2.08 -16.01
CA ALA A 472 -10.89 3.08 -16.19
C ALA A 472 -9.68 2.82 -15.28
N TYR A 473 -9.90 2.51 -13.99
CA TYR A 473 -8.82 2.16 -13.07
C TYR A 473 -8.12 0.85 -13.45
N THR A 474 -8.87 -0.19 -13.86
CA THR A 474 -8.27 -1.44 -14.36
C THR A 474 -7.33 -1.15 -15.53
N SER A 475 -7.82 -0.33 -16.47
CA SER A 475 -7.07 0.04 -17.66
C SER A 475 -5.84 0.88 -17.33
N LEU A 476 -5.97 1.84 -16.41
CA LEU A 476 -4.87 2.68 -15.94
C LEU A 476 -3.80 1.84 -15.23
N SER A 477 -4.19 0.96 -14.30
CA SER A 477 -3.28 0.07 -13.59
C SER A 477 -2.49 -0.83 -14.54
N LEU A 478 -3.15 -1.45 -15.52
CA LEU A 478 -2.49 -2.28 -16.52
C LEU A 478 -1.62 -1.47 -17.47
N TRP A 479 -2.05 -0.26 -17.84
CA TRP A 479 -1.26 0.63 -18.68
C TRP A 479 0.04 1.04 -17.99
N ILE A 480 -0.01 1.42 -16.70
CA ILE A 480 1.17 1.78 -15.91
C ILE A 480 2.13 0.58 -15.81
N MET A 481 1.62 -0.59 -15.40
CA MET A 481 2.44 -1.81 -15.27
C MET A 481 3.05 -2.28 -16.59
N ALA A 482 2.46 -1.93 -17.72
CA ALA A 482 2.95 -2.25 -19.06
C ALA A 482 4.01 -1.27 -19.58
N GLN A 483 4.20 -0.12 -18.93
CA GLN A 483 5.21 0.83 -19.37
C GLN A 483 6.61 0.29 -19.10
N PRO A 484 7.59 0.57 -19.99
CA PRO A 484 8.98 0.34 -19.64
C PRO A 484 9.34 1.26 -18.47
N ILE A 485 9.96 0.70 -17.43
CA ILE A 485 10.48 1.48 -16.31
C ILE A 485 11.59 2.38 -16.86
N VAL A 486 11.43 3.69 -16.69
CA VAL A 486 12.50 4.66 -16.93
C VAL A 486 12.94 5.16 -15.57
N GLY A 487 14.19 4.88 -15.22
CA GLY A 487 14.79 5.19 -13.94
C GLY A 487 16.27 5.44 -14.09
#